data_AF-X1FD61-F1
#
_entry.id   AF-X1FD61-F1
#
_cell.length_a   1.000
_cell.length_b   1.000
_cell.length_c   1.000
_cell.angle_alpha   90.00
_cell.angle_beta   90.00
_cell.angle_gamma   90.00
#
_symmetry.space_group_name_H-M   'P 1'
#
loop_
_entity.id
_entity.type
_entity.pdbx_description
1 polymer ?
#
loop_
_entity_poly.entity_id
_entity_poly.type
_entity_poly.pdbx_seq_one_letter_code
_entity_poly.pdbx_strand_id
1 'polypeptide(L)' 'LQEAKESLLSQEKNVEQAQESLRIAELNFSEGLATTLDISSAQAALSQAKTNYSQALYDYVMSLAELDKAMGIG' A
#
# COMPACT_ATOMS: atom_id res chain seq x y z
N LEU A 1 15.54 -8.85 6.59
CA LEU A 1 14.97 -7.81 7.48
C LEU A 1 15.02 -6.40 6.90
N GLN A 2 16.21 -5.81 6.62
CA GLN A 2 16.31 -4.43 6.11
C GLN A 2 15.52 -4.23 4.81
N GLU A 3 15.68 -5.13 3.84
CA GLU A 3 14.94 -5.10 2.57
C GLU A 3 13.41 -5.17 2.78
N ALA A 4 12.93 -6.08 3.63
CA ALA A 4 11.50 -6.18 3.94
C ALA A 4 10.95 -4.90 4.60
N LYS A 5 11.76 -4.23 5.45
CA LYS A 5 11.41 -2.94 6.05
C LYS A 5 11.34 -1.83 5.01
N GLU A 6 12.31 -1.74 4.12
CA GLU A 6 12.32 -0.75 3.04
C GLU A 6 11.15 -0.96 2.06
N SER A 7 10.86 -2.22 1.74
CA SER A 7 9.69 -2.59 0.93
C SER A 7 8.39 -2.16 1.61
N LEU A 8 8.22 -2.42 2.91
CA LEU A 8 7.05 -1.99 3.68
C LEU A 8 6.86 -0.46 3.62
N LEU A 9 7.92 0.31 3.85
CA LEU A 9 7.87 1.77 3.79
C LEU A 9 7.53 2.27 2.38
N SER A 10 8.05 1.63 1.33
CA SER A 10 7.69 1.94 -0.05
C SER A 10 6.21 1.66 -0.32
N GLN A 11 5.67 0.53 0.14
CA GLN A 11 4.26 0.23 -0.03
C GLN A 11 3.34 1.17 0.76
N GLU A 12 3.78 1.65 1.93
CA GLU A 12 3.06 2.68 2.68
C GLU A 12 2.92 3.96 1.84
N LYS A 13 4.01 4.42 1.21
CA LYS A 13 3.98 5.57 0.29
C LYS A 13 3.14 5.32 -0.95
N ASN A 14 3.06 4.09 -1.44
CA ASN A 14 2.18 3.75 -2.57
C ASN A 14 0.70 3.85 -2.17
N VAL A 15 0.34 3.43 -0.94
CA VAL A 15 -1.02 3.61 -0.41
C VAL A 15 -1.37 5.09 -0.29
N GLU A 16 -0.49 5.90 0.28
CA GLU A 16 -0.69 7.36 0.39
C GLU A 16 -0.94 8.01 -0.98
N GLN A 17 -0.14 7.65 -1.99
CA GLN A 17 -0.28 8.16 -3.35
C GLN A 17 -1.59 7.71 -4.02
N ALA A 18 -2.00 6.46 -3.82
CA ALA A 18 -3.24 5.95 -4.39
C ALA A 18 -4.48 6.60 -3.72
N GLN A 19 -4.39 6.92 -2.42
CA GLN A 19 -5.43 7.69 -1.72
C GLN A 19 -5.57 9.09 -2.29
N GLU A 20 -4.45 9.78 -2.52
CA GLU A 20 -4.47 11.12 -3.11
C GLU A 20 -5.01 11.09 -4.55
N SER A 21 -4.66 10.06 -5.32
CA SER A 21 -5.17 9.86 -6.67
C SER A 21 -6.69 9.67 -6.69
N LEU A 22 -7.24 8.90 -5.73
CA LEU A 22 -8.69 8.76 -5.56
C LEU A 22 -9.34 10.09 -5.19
N ARG A 23 -8.76 10.85 -4.25
CA ARG A 23 -9.25 12.17 -3.85
C ARG A 23 -9.33 13.13 -5.03
N ILE A 24 -8.30 13.14 -5.89
CA ILE A 24 -8.27 13.97 -7.11
C ILE A 24 -9.34 13.50 -8.11
N ALA A 25 -9.53 12.19 -8.29
CA ALA A 25 -10.56 11.66 -9.17
C ALA A 25 -11.98 12.03 -8.71
N GLU A 26 -12.24 11.98 -7.40
CA GLU A 26 -13.50 12.40 -6.80
C GLU A 26 -13.75 13.91 -6.98
N LEU A 27 -12.73 14.74 -6.78
CA LEU A 27 -12.80 16.19 -7.01
C LEU A 27 -13.06 16.52 -8.48
N ASN A 28 -12.34 15.88 -9.41
CA ASN A 28 -12.55 16.08 -10.83
C ASN A 28 -13.96 15.63 -11.25
N PHE A 29 -14.48 14.54 -10.67
CA PHE A 29 -15.84 14.10 -10.94
C PHE A 29 -16.88 15.12 -10.47
N SER A 30 -16.71 15.73 -9.29
CA SER A 30 -17.62 16.77 -8.81
C SER A 30 -17.60 18.04 -9.68
N GLU A 31 -16.48 18.33 -10.32
CA GLU A 31 -16.34 19.43 -11.29
C GLU A 31 -16.77 19.03 -12.73
N GLY A 32 -17.21 17.80 -12.95
CA GLY A 32 -17.58 17.28 -14.28
C GLY A 32 -16.40 17.02 -15.22
N LEU A 33 -15.18 16.98 -14.68
CA LEU A 33 -13.92 16.75 -15.40
C LEU A 33 -13.49 15.27 -15.43
N ALA A 34 -14.15 14.40 -14.65
CA ALA A 34 -13.91 12.96 -14.63
C ALA A 34 -15.23 12.18 -14.66
N THR A 35 -15.12 10.88 -14.91
CA THR A 35 -16.24 9.94 -14.98
C THR A 35 -16.27 9.01 -13.77
N THR A 36 -17.38 8.28 -13.62
CA THR A 36 -17.48 7.21 -12.61
C THR A 36 -16.49 6.06 -12.87
N LEU A 37 -16.03 5.88 -14.11
CA LEU A 37 -15.00 4.91 -14.46
C LEU A 37 -13.62 5.33 -13.90
N ASP A 38 -13.31 6.62 -13.91
CA ASP A 38 -12.06 7.14 -13.36
C ASP A 38 -12.01 6.93 -11.84
N ILE A 39 -13.12 7.20 -11.14
CA ILE A 39 -13.25 6.89 -9.71
C ILE A 39 -13.06 5.40 -9.47
N SER A 40 -13.77 4.55 -10.21
CA SER A 40 -13.70 3.09 -10.05
C SER A 40 -12.27 2.56 -10.27
N SER A 41 -11.56 3.12 -11.23
CA SER A 41 -10.17 2.78 -11.52
C SER A 41 -9.23 3.21 -10.39
N ALA A 42 -9.40 4.42 -9.85
CA ALA A 42 -8.63 4.92 -8.72
C ALA A 42 -8.89 4.11 -7.43
N GLN A 43 -10.15 3.70 -7.18
CA GLN A 43 -10.50 2.80 -6.08
C GLN A 43 -9.85 1.42 -6.22
N ALA A 44 -9.84 0.86 -7.43
CA ALA A 44 -9.16 -0.40 -7.71
C ALA A 44 -7.65 -0.30 -7.46
N ALA A 45 -7.01 0.79 -7.90
CA ALA A 45 -5.61 1.06 -7.66
C ALA A 45 -5.29 1.18 -6.16
N LEU A 46 -6.13 1.89 -5.39
CA LEU A 46 -6.00 1.99 -3.94
C LEU A 46 -6.16 0.62 -3.26
N SER A 47 -7.12 -0.19 -3.69
CA SER A 47 -7.32 -1.54 -3.17
C SER A 47 -6.08 -2.43 -3.41
N GLN A 48 -5.50 -2.34 -4.61
CA GLN A 48 -4.27 -3.06 -4.94
C GLN A 48 -3.08 -2.57 -4.09
N ALA A 49 -2.92 -1.25 -3.92
CA ALA A 49 -1.86 -0.69 -3.08
C ALA A 49 -1.97 -1.18 -1.63
N LYS A 50 -3.18 -1.20 -1.06
CA LYS A 50 -3.42 -1.73 0.30
C LYS A 50 -3.13 -3.22 0.42
N THR A 51 -3.43 -3.99 -0.63
CA THR A 51 -3.10 -5.42 -0.68
C THR A 51 -1.59 -5.62 -0.67
N ASN A 52 -0.86 -4.87 -1.49
CA ASN A 52 0.60 -4.93 -1.54
C ASN A 52 1.24 -4.51 -0.21
N TYR A 53 0.72 -3.46 0.44
CA TYR A 53 1.16 -3.05 1.78
C TYR A 53 0.95 -4.15 2.82
N SER A 54 -0.22 -4.81 2.79
CA SER A 54 -0.53 -5.90 3.72
C SER A 54 0.43 -7.09 3.53
N GLN A 55 0.78 -7.42 2.29
CA GLN A 55 1.78 -8.45 1.99
C GLN A 55 3.17 -8.05 2.50
N ALA A 56 3.62 -6.82 2.23
CA ALA A 56 4.92 -6.34 2.71
C ALA A 56 5.01 -6.31 4.24
N LEU A 57 3.91 -5.99 4.93
CA LEU A 57 3.83 -6.03 6.39
C LEU A 57 3.98 -7.46 6.90
N TYR A 58 3.29 -8.42 6.29
CA TYR A 58 3.42 -9.83 6.61
C TYR A 58 4.88 -10.31 6.44
N ASP A 59 5.50 -10.00 5.30
CA ASP A 59 6.88 -10.41 5.01
C ASP A 59 7.89 -9.79 5.99
N TYR A 60 7.65 -8.55 6.43
CA TYR A 60 8.47 -7.90 7.45
C TYR A 60 8.36 -8.58 8.81
N VAL A 61 7.14 -8.93 9.25
CA VAL A 61 6.92 -9.64 10.52
C VAL A 61 7.54 -11.04 10.48
N MET A 62 7.40 -11.76 9.37
CA MET A 62 8.06 -13.05 9.19
C MET A 62 9.59 -12.94 9.25
N SER A 63 10.16 -11.92 8.59
CA SER A 63 11.60 -11.65 8.63
C SER A 63 12.10 -11.34 10.04
N LEU A 64 11.28 -10.70 10.88
CA LEU A 64 11.61 -10.46 12.30
C LEU A 64 11.61 -11.76 13.09
N ALA A 65 10.56 -12.57 12.95
CA ALA A 65 10.45 -13.85 13.66
C ALA A 65 11.60 -14.82 13.29
N GLU A 66 12.00 -14.86 12.02
CA GLU A 66 13.16 -15.63 11.57
C GLU A 66 14.47 -15.14 12.19
N LEU A 67 14.64 -13.83 12.31
CA LEU A 67 15.81 -13.24 12.95
C LEU A 67 15.85 -13.59 14.44
N ASP A 68 14.74 -13.44 15.16
CA ASP A 68 14.65 -13.77 16.59
C ASP A 68 15.01 -15.25 16.83
N LYS A 69 14.44 -16.15 16.02
CA LYS A 69 14.78 -17.58 16.04
C LYS A 69 16.27 -17.83 15.74
N ALA A 70 16.85 -17.15 14.76
CA ALA A 70 18.27 -17.29 14.42
C ALA A 70 19.21 -16.78 15.53
N MET A 71 18.78 -15.78 16.29
CA MET A 71 19.48 -15.28 17.47
C MET A 71 19.29 -16.16 18.72
N GLY A 72 18.49 -17.23 18.63
CA GLY A 72 18.18 -18.10 19.77
C GLY A 72 17.24 -17.46 20.80
N ILE A 73 16.57 -16.38 20.42
CA ILE A 73 15.53 -15.73 21.22
C ILE A 73 14.21 -16.33 20.75
N GLY A 74 13.83 -17.47 21.33
CA GLY A 74 12.61 -18.21 20.97
C GLY A 74 12.23 -19.23 22.01
#